data_AF-A0A1V5M4N3-F1
#
_entry.id   AF-A0A1V5M4N3-F1
#
_cell.length_a   1.000
_cell.length_b   1.000
_cell.length_c   1.000
_cell.angle_alpha   90.00
_cell.angle_beta   90.00
_cell.angle_gamma   90.00
#
_symmetry.space_group_name_H-M   'P 1'
#
loop_
_entity.id
_entity.type
_entity.pdbx_description
1 polymer ?
#
loop_
_entity_poly.entity_id
_entity_poly.type
_entity_poly.pdbx_seq_one_letter_code
_entity_poly.pdbx_strand_id
1 'polypeptide(L)'
;MDAGADASDSTASTGARHARGKFQADSLNGRRGILEQTNTTDNTAPTGLHGLTISEGSLSPKKSLDDLAKAGVIADSRTKETTNVGDGKSEPRPITSFEKPKIEVGFTDTLEQQGKKPDLIVRADGKVEMLNNPEILSSGNVVVGLERAPGAVNPTEAQQKSVGELYKYLDARIKEQNPALAGKGVDLENPQGLVPEEAAAAARRAGQRANVPDGADAGSVQSGNRYSGNRAGGRMSSGEVSDMFPGRDFRSRNGQVDAVDLIKDTVSSLNGSRGNHEHFGYRRGRGHAVGAYGLTADHFQNWLANLDIEALEEQERKGLVPPGTAARMKKLKEQVAKGETPDVLKKMRDTDQNSLSDADKKDILGTFGKEVQELAAKDLINGYSKTIAEQNPGKEVDPGQIALAMHLGRVPNAEDMADSGNKDYMSAARNKWQLAAAATQSRGEGFDWSGDANGIVAASQNADGQRMWTRFAASVKGGRLGCAASVSEVLINAGYNVTPDAGAHNLAMQLLRKGGEKVSINQVRPGDVVFGGPGRAGGSDHIGIVERVDRNGNIYVGANSSSRGRWVSDQPLMSAFGRFVRGGQPLYGIRLPGSDTNNSNMA
;
A
#
# COMPACT_ATOMS: atom_id res chain seq x y z
N MET A 1 -38.87 -47.66 -5.74
CA MET A 1 -38.69 -48.56 -6.90
C MET A 1 -37.23 -48.92 -6.94
N ASP A 2 -36.97 -50.19 -6.62
CA ASP A 2 -35.82 -51.09 -6.84
C ASP A 2 -34.40 -50.48 -6.85
N ALA A 3 -33.47 -50.88 -5.96
CA ALA A 3 -32.98 -52.21 -5.56
C ALA A 3 -32.07 -52.90 -6.60
N GLY A 4 -30.94 -53.41 -6.11
CA GLY A 4 -29.95 -54.26 -6.79
C GLY A 4 -28.52 -53.85 -6.42
N ALA A 5 -27.97 -54.29 -5.27
CA ALA A 5 -27.31 -55.59 -5.00
C ALA A 5 -25.87 -55.63 -5.60
N ASP A 6 -24.79 -56.14 -5.00
CA ASP A 6 -24.46 -56.95 -3.81
C ASP A 6 -22.96 -56.64 -3.53
N ALA A 7 -22.43 -56.49 -2.32
CA ALA A 7 -22.27 -57.42 -1.18
C ALA A 7 -21.14 -58.47 -1.33
N SER A 8 -20.52 -58.75 -0.17
CA SER A 8 -19.60 -59.86 0.20
C SER A 8 -18.07 -59.59 0.06
N ASP A 9 -17.20 -59.95 1.00
CA ASP A 9 -17.38 -60.32 2.41
C ASP A 9 -16.06 -60.32 3.20
N SER A 10 -16.23 -60.11 4.50
CA SER A 10 -15.53 -60.54 5.72
C SER A 10 -14.18 -61.31 5.74
N THR A 11 -13.27 -60.74 6.54
CA THR A 11 -12.53 -61.28 7.72
C THR A 11 -12.50 -62.78 8.07
N ALA A 12 -11.31 -63.27 8.44
CA ALA A 12 -10.99 -64.18 9.59
C ALA A 12 -9.48 -64.55 9.52
N SER A 13 -8.73 -65.07 10.50
CA SER A 13 -8.60 -65.02 11.97
C SER A 13 -7.35 -65.89 12.31
N THR A 14 -6.87 -65.87 13.57
CA THR A 14 -5.87 -66.79 14.22
C THR A 14 -4.40 -66.65 13.81
N GLY A 15 -3.37 -66.82 14.65
CA GLY A 15 -3.20 -67.21 16.06
C GLY A 15 -1.84 -67.93 16.25
N ALA A 16 -1.19 -67.75 17.43
CA ALA A 16 0.00 -68.44 18.00
C ALA A 16 1.41 -68.01 17.50
N ARG A 17 2.53 -68.08 18.25
CA ARG A 17 3.00 -68.04 19.67
C ARG A 17 4.50 -68.41 19.64
N HIS A 18 5.25 -68.09 20.71
CA HIS A 18 6.66 -68.46 21.07
C HIS A 18 7.78 -67.50 20.60
N ALA A 19 8.83 -67.15 21.37
CA ALA A 19 9.15 -67.32 22.79
C ALA A 19 10.35 -66.44 23.20
N ARG A 20 10.31 -65.97 24.46
CA ARG A 20 11.39 -65.78 25.48
C ARG A 20 12.76 -65.16 25.13
N GLY A 21 13.10 -64.12 25.91
CA GLY A 21 14.47 -63.79 26.34
C GLY A 21 14.57 -62.52 27.17
N LYS A 22 14.52 -62.65 28.51
CA LYS A 22 14.65 -61.58 29.54
C LYS A 22 16.12 -61.21 29.81
N PHE A 23 16.34 -59.98 30.31
CA PHE A 23 16.98 -59.60 31.61
C PHE A 23 17.62 -58.19 31.48
N GLN A 24 17.07 -57.15 32.16
CA GLN A 24 17.54 -56.52 33.43
C GLN A 24 18.90 -55.82 33.33
N ALA A 25 19.22 -54.71 34.03
CA ALA A 25 18.52 -53.67 34.77
C ALA A 25 19.63 -52.71 35.27
N ASP A 26 19.30 -51.42 35.38
CA ASP A 26 19.72 -50.43 36.38
C ASP A 26 21.21 -50.15 36.73
N SER A 27 21.49 -48.83 36.84
CA SER A 27 21.93 -48.16 38.08
C SER A 27 23.20 -47.30 38.01
N LEU A 28 22.96 -45.98 37.92
CA LEU A 28 23.42 -44.90 38.83
C LEU A 28 24.90 -44.58 39.09
N ASN A 29 25.10 -43.25 39.21
CA ASN A 29 26.17 -42.50 39.91
C ASN A 29 27.54 -42.46 39.20
N GLY A 30 28.28 -41.36 39.12
CA GLY A 30 28.19 -40.04 39.73
C GLY A 30 29.58 -39.38 39.64
N ARG A 31 29.60 -38.06 39.42
CA ARG A 31 30.68 -37.08 39.68
C ARG A 31 32.11 -37.57 39.98
N ARG A 32 33.05 -37.16 39.13
CA ARG A 32 34.46 -36.72 39.36
C ARG A 32 35.06 -36.48 37.98
N GLY A 33 35.80 -35.43 37.61
CA GLY A 33 36.37 -34.29 38.31
C GLY A 33 37.45 -33.75 37.35
N ILE A 34 37.37 -32.45 37.05
CA ILE A 34 38.43 -31.43 36.92
C ILE A 34 39.79 -31.83 36.30
N LEU A 35 40.27 -30.95 35.41
CA LEU A 35 41.64 -30.76 34.87
C LEU A 35 42.04 -31.63 33.67
N GLU A 36 41.95 -31.04 32.48
CA GLU A 36 43.13 -30.86 31.62
C GLU A 36 42.89 -29.69 30.65
N GLN A 37 43.45 -28.53 31.00
CA GLN A 37 43.81 -27.51 30.04
C GLN A 37 45.11 -27.97 29.37
N THR A 38 45.08 -28.24 28.07
CA THR A 38 46.25 -28.05 27.22
C THR A 38 45.81 -27.40 25.92
N ASN A 39 46.40 -26.23 25.69
CA ASN A 39 46.37 -25.42 24.48
C ASN A 39 46.41 -26.25 23.19
N THR A 40 45.41 -26.05 22.33
CA THR A 40 45.62 -26.03 20.89
C THR A 40 44.84 -24.87 20.31
N THR A 41 45.58 -23.85 19.90
CA THR A 41 45.17 -22.81 18.97
C THR A 41 44.79 -23.46 17.64
N ASP A 42 43.50 -23.50 17.32
CA ASP A 42 43.07 -23.69 15.93
C ASP A 42 42.07 -22.61 15.56
N ASN A 43 42.58 -21.68 14.74
CA ASN A 43 41.84 -20.68 14.00
C ASN A 43 40.88 -21.38 13.03
N THR A 44 39.63 -21.59 13.46
CA THR A 44 38.50 -21.73 12.54
C THR A 44 37.44 -20.72 12.97
N ALA A 45 37.47 -19.56 12.30
CA ALA A 45 36.35 -18.64 12.35
C ALA A 45 35.11 -19.37 11.82
N PRO A 46 33.98 -19.39 12.54
CA PRO A 46 32.73 -19.90 11.99
C PRO A 46 32.20 -18.88 10.99
N THR A 47 32.55 -19.06 9.72
CA THR A 47 31.80 -18.49 8.59
C THR A 47 30.44 -19.18 8.53
N GLY A 48 29.48 -18.62 9.24
CA GLY A 48 28.11 -19.14 9.32
C GLY A 48 27.37 -18.62 10.55
N LEU A 49 27.39 -17.32 10.81
CA LEU A 49 26.53 -16.70 11.83
C LEU A 49 25.09 -16.71 11.30
N HIS A 50 24.38 -17.82 11.55
CA HIS A 50 22.94 -17.86 11.37
C HIS A 50 22.28 -16.97 12.43
N GLY A 51 21.65 -15.87 12.02
CA GLY A 51 20.89 -15.02 12.94
C GLY A 51 19.80 -15.83 13.67
N LEU A 52 19.54 -15.49 14.93
CA LEU A 52 18.48 -16.12 15.72
C LEU A 52 17.15 -15.39 15.50
N THR A 53 16.02 -16.11 15.60
CA THR A 53 14.71 -15.48 15.66
C THR A 53 14.61 -14.66 16.95
N ILE A 54 14.23 -13.39 16.85
CA ILE A 54 14.22 -12.48 17.98
C ILE A 54 13.09 -12.84 18.95
N SER A 55 13.47 -13.03 20.22
CA SER A 55 12.54 -13.24 21.33
C SER A 55 12.62 -12.06 22.32
N GLU A 56 11.57 -11.89 23.11
CA GLU A 56 11.49 -10.83 24.12
C GLU A 56 12.72 -10.89 25.05
N GLY A 57 13.43 -9.76 25.19
CA GLY A 57 14.65 -9.66 26.01
C GLY A 57 15.97 -10.05 25.32
N SER A 58 15.94 -10.57 24.09
CA SER A 58 17.17 -10.87 23.32
C SER A 58 17.87 -9.61 22.78
N LEU A 59 17.13 -8.52 22.57
CA LEU A 59 17.64 -7.20 22.20
C LEU A 59 17.75 -6.31 23.46
N SER A 60 18.98 -6.03 23.89
CA SER A 60 19.23 -5.12 25.02
C SER A 60 19.71 -3.76 24.53
N PRO A 61 19.03 -2.63 24.86
CA PRO A 61 19.41 -1.30 24.38
C PRO A 61 20.81 -0.84 24.84
N LYS A 62 21.35 -1.48 25.89
CA LYS A 62 22.72 -1.24 26.37
C LYS A 62 23.81 -1.80 25.46
N LYS A 63 23.46 -2.76 24.58
CA LYS A 63 24.38 -3.33 23.59
C LYS A 63 24.19 -2.60 22.27
N SER A 64 25.28 -2.31 21.57
CA SER A 64 25.22 -1.76 20.21
C SER A 64 24.74 -2.80 19.20
N LEU A 65 24.28 -2.36 18.02
CA LEU A 65 24.01 -3.27 16.90
C LEU A 65 25.23 -4.14 16.55
N ASP A 66 26.45 -3.61 16.62
CA ASP A 66 27.68 -4.39 16.40
C ASP A 66 27.91 -5.46 17.48
N ASP A 67 27.57 -5.17 18.73
CA ASP A 67 27.69 -6.16 19.81
C ASP A 67 26.62 -7.25 19.70
N LEU A 68 25.41 -6.88 19.26
CA LEU A 68 24.34 -7.83 18.96
C LEU A 68 24.70 -8.72 17.77
N ALA A 69 25.36 -8.16 16.76
CA ALA A 69 25.88 -8.90 15.61
C ALA A 69 26.98 -9.89 16.03
N LYS A 70 27.96 -9.44 16.82
CA LYS A 70 29.02 -10.30 17.38
C LYS A 70 28.47 -11.42 18.28
N ALA A 71 27.38 -11.15 18.99
CA ALA A 71 26.69 -12.13 19.81
C ALA A 71 25.79 -13.09 19.01
N GLY A 72 25.67 -12.92 17.69
CA GLY A 72 24.82 -13.74 16.81
C GLY A 72 23.31 -13.50 16.99
N VAL A 73 22.92 -12.44 17.71
CA VAL A 73 21.50 -12.08 17.92
C VAL A 73 20.90 -11.51 16.64
N ILE A 74 21.67 -10.70 15.92
CA ILE A 74 21.36 -10.26 14.56
C ILE A 74 22.43 -10.75 13.61
N ALA A 75 22.07 -11.05 12.37
CA ALA A 75 23.05 -11.39 11.35
C ALA A 75 23.68 -10.13 10.76
N ASP A 76 24.98 -10.15 10.54
CA ASP A 76 25.72 -9.07 9.89
C ASP A 76 25.92 -9.39 8.41
N SER A 77 25.17 -8.68 7.56
CA SER A 77 25.18 -8.85 6.11
C SER A 77 25.81 -7.64 5.41
N ARG A 78 26.55 -6.79 6.13
CA ARG A 78 27.26 -5.63 5.56
C ARG A 78 28.30 -6.09 4.53
N THR A 79 28.34 -5.47 3.36
CA THR A 79 29.38 -5.74 2.36
C THR A 79 30.71 -5.09 2.76
N LYS A 80 31.84 -5.60 2.24
CA LYS A 80 33.18 -5.02 2.50
C LYS A 80 33.31 -3.53 2.07
N GLU A 81 32.45 -3.05 1.18
CA GLU A 81 32.40 -1.64 0.78
C GLU A 81 31.68 -0.74 1.81
N THR A 82 30.77 -1.27 2.64
CA THR A 82 30.09 -0.50 3.71
C THR A 82 30.83 -0.53 5.04
N THR A 83 31.85 -1.39 5.18
CA THR A 83 32.74 -1.44 6.35
C THR A 83 33.95 -0.52 6.23
N ASN A 84 34.33 -0.12 5.01
CA ASN A 84 35.35 0.90 4.76
C ASN A 84 34.66 2.23 4.43
N VAL A 85 34.30 3.00 5.46
CA VAL A 85 34.21 4.47 5.32
C VAL A 85 35.66 4.99 5.28
N GLY A 86 36.36 4.67 4.20
CA GLY A 86 37.68 5.19 3.87
C GLY A 86 37.55 6.19 2.73
N ASP A 87 37.89 7.45 3.04
CA ASP A 87 38.31 8.51 2.12
C ASP A 87 37.43 8.77 0.88
N GLY A 88 36.31 9.49 1.05
CA GLY A 88 35.76 10.26 -0.08
C GLY A 88 34.25 10.48 -0.17
N LYS A 89 33.42 9.93 0.72
CA LYS A 89 31.99 10.28 0.81
C LYS A 89 31.78 11.16 2.03
N SER A 90 31.06 12.27 1.83
CA SER A 90 30.69 13.27 2.84
C SER A 90 30.45 12.61 4.20
N GLU A 91 31.20 13.05 5.22
CA GLU A 91 31.04 12.59 6.59
C GLU A 91 29.57 12.60 6.99
N PRO A 92 29.06 11.53 7.63
CA PRO A 92 27.69 11.49 8.08
C PRO A 92 27.43 12.66 9.04
N ARG A 93 26.53 13.57 8.64
CA ARG A 93 26.18 14.76 9.42
C ARG A 93 25.47 14.31 10.70
N PRO A 94 25.97 14.64 11.90
CA PRO A 94 25.28 14.35 13.14
C PRO A 94 23.89 15.01 13.14
N ILE A 95 22.87 14.31 13.64
CA ILE A 95 21.57 14.92 13.93
C ILE A 95 21.81 16.16 14.80
N THR A 96 21.32 17.31 14.34
CA THR A 96 21.33 18.53 15.16
C THR A 96 20.24 18.43 16.23
N SER A 97 20.39 19.13 17.35
CA SER A 97 19.39 19.18 18.43
C SER A 97 17.99 19.64 17.98
N PHE A 98 17.82 20.09 16.73
CA PHE A 98 16.56 20.56 16.15
C PHE A 98 15.81 19.49 15.35
N GLU A 99 16.49 18.46 14.85
CA GLU A 99 15.89 17.39 14.04
C GLU A 99 15.38 16.26 14.95
N LYS A 100 14.16 15.78 14.71
CA LYS A 100 13.57 14.68 15.46
C LYS A 100 14.00 13.34 14.83
N PRO A 101 14.60 12.40 15.60
CA PRO A 101 14.96 11.10 15.08
C PRO A 101 13.74 10.34 14.56
N LYS A 102 13.91 9.53 13.52
CA LYS A 102 12.82 8.81 12.86
C LYS A 102 13.15 7.33 12.64
N ILE A 103 12.19 6.47 12.91
CA ILE A 103 12.22 5.07 12.49
C ILE A 103 11.16 4.90 11.41
N GLU A 104 11.57 4.43 10.25
CA GLU A 104 10.68 4.12 9.14
C GLU A 104 10.60 2.61 8.94
N VAL A 105 9.37 2.09 8.87
CA VAL A 105 9.11 0.66 8.71
C VAL A 105 8.20 0.43 7.51
N GLY A 106 8.63 -0.45 6.60
CA GLY A 106 7.88 -0.82 5.41
C GLY A 106 8.30 -2.19 4.88
N PHE A 107 7.53 -2.75 3.95
CA PHE A 107 8.00 -3.91 3.19
C PHE A 107 9.18 -3.48 2.31
N THR A 108 10.19 -4.34 2.19
CA THR A 108 11.44 -4.03 1.48
C THR A 108 11.19 -3.59 0.05
N ASP A 109 10.32 -4.29 -0.67
CA ASP A 109 9.94 -3.96 -2.05
C ASP A 109 9.27 -2.57 -2.19
N THR A 110 8.48 -2.17 -1.19
CA THR A 110 7.81 -0.87 -1.11
C THR A 110 8.82 0.24 -0.82
N LEU A 111 9.75 -0.01 0.12
CA LEU A 111 10.83 0.94 0.44
C LEU A 111 11.76 1.14 -0.76
N GLU A 112 12.12 0.07 -1.47
CA GLU A 112 12.93 0.14 -2.68
C GLU A 112 12.27 0.98 -3.78
N GLN A 113 10.96 0.83 -3.99
CA GLN A 113 10.21 1.66 -4.94
C GLN A 113 10.24 3.14 -4.57
N GLN A 114 10.32 3.46 -3.28
CA GLN A 114 10.49 4.84 -2.80
C GLN A 114 11.94 5.33 -2.87
N GLY A 115 12.86 4.52 -3.43
CA GLY A 115 14.29 4.82 -3.47
C GLY A 115 14.99 4.69 -2.13
N LYS A 116 14.33 4.08 -1.13
CA LYS A 116 14.87 3.89 0.22
C LYS A 116 15.61 2.55 0.30
N LYS A 117 16.74 2.56 1.00
CA LYS A 117 17.53 1.35 1.28
C LYS A 117 17.37 1.01 2.75
N PRO A 118 16.88 -0.20 3.10
CA PRO A 118 16.83 -0.62 4.49
C PRO A 118 18.22 -0.67 5.13
N ASP A 119 18.30 -0.24 6.38
CA ASP A 119 19.46 -0.46 7.24
C ASP A 119 19.40 -1.85 7.86
N LEU A 120 18.19 -2.28 8.23
CA LEU A 120 17.90 -3.60 8.79
C LEU A 120 16.78 -4.27 7.99
N ILE A 121 16.86 -5.59 7.81
CA ILE A 121 15.79 -6.39 7.21
C ILE A 121 15.31 -7.45 8.19
N VAL A 122 13.99 -7.56 8.37
CA VAL A 122 13.33 -8.67 9.05
C VAL A 122 12.89 -9.70 8.01
N ARG A 123 13.52 -10.87 8.01
CA ARG A 123 13.23 -12.00 7.13
C ARG A 123 11.89 -12.65 7.45
N ALA A 124 11.37 -13.45 6.52
CA ALA A 124 10.08 -14.15 6.68
C ALA A 124 10.00 -15.03 7.95
N ASP A 125 11.13 -15.58 8.39
CA ASP A 125 11.27 -16.40 9.61
C ASP A 125 11.51 -15.59 10.90
N GLY A 126 11.48 -14.26 10.82
CA GLY A 126 11.69 -13.34 11.93
C GLY A 126 13.16 -13.06 12.27
N LYS A 127 14.13 -13.61 11.53
CA LYS A 127 15.53 -13.23 11.71
C LYS A 127 15.75 -11.79 11.26
N VAL A 128 16.64 -11.09 11.97
CA VAL A 128 17.02 -9.72 11.62
C VAL A 128 18.43 -9.71 11.05
N GLU A 129 18.57 -9.07 9.90
CA GLU A 129 19.84 -8.86 9.22
C GLU A 129 20.16 -7.37 9.17
N MET A 130 21.39 -7.02 9.53
CA MET A 130 21.92 -5.67 9.42
C MET A 130 22.62 -5.51 8.07
N LEU A 131 22.10 -4.64 7.21
CA LEU A 131 22.69 -4.28 5.91
C LEU A 131 23.60 -3.05 6.00
N ASN A 132 23.23 -2.10 6.86
CA ASN A 132 24.00 -0.93 7.23
C ASN A 132 23.93 -0.75 8.74
N ASN A 133 24.96 -0.18 9.36
CA ASN A 133 24.90 0.15 10.79
C ASN A 133 24.45 1.61 10.98
N PRO A 134 23.17 1.86 11.34
CA PRO A 134 22.66 3.21 11.52
C PRO A 134 23.31 3.94 12.71
N GLU A 135 23.90 3.23 13.68
CA GLU A 135 24.63 3.84 14.81
C GLU A 135 25.94 4.50 14.35
N ILE A 136 26.52 4.05 13.24
CA ILE A 136 27.76 4.62 12.66
C ILE A 136 27.44 5.73 11.65
N LEU A 137 26.37 5.54 10.87
CA LEU A 137 25.97 6.47 9.82
C LEU A 137 25.32 7.78 10.35
N SER A 138 25.23 7.95 11.67
CA SER A 138 24.93 9.19 12.42
C SER A 138 23.71 10.00 11.96
N SER A 139 22.77 9.39 11.23
CA SER A 139 21.62 10.10 10.64
C SER A 139 20.40 10.15 11.56
N GLY A 140 20.39 9.37 12.65
CA GLY A 140 19.25 9.08 13.55
C GLY A 140 17.92 8.79 12.85
N ASN A 141 17.99 8.46 11.56
CA ASN A 141 16.92 7.97 10.72
C ASN A 141 17.24 6.51 10.42
N VAL A 142 16.41 5.61 10.90
CA VAL A 142 16.60 4.17 10.73
C VAL A 142 15.51 3.62 9.83
N VAL A 143 15.90 2.94 8.75
CA VAL A 143 14.97 2.30 7.81
C VAL A 143 14.96 0.79 8.06
N VAL A 144 13.81 0.25 8.43
CA VAL A 144 13.60 -1.18 8.68
C VAL A 144 12.71 -1.76 7.58
N GLY A 145 13.26 -2.69 6.81
CA GLY A 145 12.55 -3.43 5.78
C GLY A 145 11.99 -4.76 6.31
N LEU A 146 10.80 -5.13 5.89
CA LEU A 146 10.28 -6.50 6.05
C LEU A 146 10.33 -7.20 4.71
N GLU A 147 10.93 -8.38 4.69
CA GLU A 147 10.87 -9.27 3.53
C GLU A 147 9.41 -9.67 3.25
N ARG A 148 9.02 -9.69 1.98
CA ARG A 148 7.65 -10.03 1.61
C ARG A 148 7.66 -11.11 0.55
N ALA A 149 6.93 -12.20 0.83
CA ALA A 149 6.71 -13.24 -0.16
C ALA A 149 5.82 -12.70 -1.30
N PRO A 150 5.99 -13.20 -2.54
CA PRO A 150 5.09 -12.93 -3.66
C PRO A 150 3.61 -13.07 -3.27
N GLY A 151 2.80 -12.06 -3.56
CA GLY A 151 1.36 -12.04 -3.25
C GLY A 151 0.94 -11.92 -1.80
N ALA A 152 1.87 -11.97 -0.84
CA ALA A 152 1.56 -11.67 0.54
C ALA A 152 1.24 -10.18 0.72
N VAL A 153 0.20 -9.87 1.48
CA VAL A 153 -0.12 -8.48 1.90
C VAL A 153 0.12 -8.28 3.39
N ASN A 154 0.10 -9.34 4.18
CA ASN A 154 0.34 -9.28 5.62
C ASN A 154 1.72 -9.88 5.96
N PRO A 155 2.43 -9.30 6.95
CA PRO A 155 3.66 -9.91 7.46
C PRO A 155 3.34 -11.19 8.24
N THR A 156 4.31 -12.11 8.31
CA THR A 156 4.18 -13.33 9.12
C THR A 156 4.14 -13.01 10.61
N GLU A 157 3.63 -13.91 11.45
CA GLU A 157 3.64 -13.73 12.92
C GLU A 157 5.06 -13.55 13.46
N ALA A 158 6.02 -14.31 12.93
CA ALA A 158 7.43 -14.20 13.29
C ALA A 158 8.00 -12.81 12.95
N GLN A 159 7.63 -12.25 11.79
CA GLN A 159 8.00 -10.89 11.41
C GLN A 159 7.36 -9.84 12.31
N GLN A 160 6.07 -9.96 12.60
CA GLN A 160 5.35 -9.01 13.47
C GLN A 160 5.95 -8.95 14.88
N LYS A 161 6.29 -10.11 15.45
CA LYS A 161 6.96 -10.19 16.75
C LYS A 161 8.34 -9.53 16.69
N SER A 162 9.13 -9.88 15.68
CA SER A 162 10.52 -9.43 15.56
C SER A 162 10.63 -7.93 15.27
N VAL A 163 9.77 -7.38 14.41
CA VAL A 163 9.75 -5.93 14.15
C VAL A 163 9.24 -5.14 15.37
N GLY A 164 8.30 -5.68 16.14
CA GLY A 164 7.84 -5.07 17.38
C GLY A 164 8.98 -4.92 18.41
N GLU A 165 9.73 -6.00 18.63
CA GLU A 165 10.89 -5.99 19.54
C GLU A 165 12.05 -5.14 18.99
N LEU A 166 12.33 -5.22 17.69
CA LEU A 166 13.35 -4.39 17.04
C LEU A 166 13.02 -2.90 17.15
N TYR A 167 11.76 -2.51 16.95
CA TYR A 167 11.32 -1.13 17.12
C TYR A 167 11.52 -0.65 18.56
N LYS A 168 11.10 -1.43 19.57
CA LYS A 168 11.31 -1.09 20.99
C LYS A 168 12.80 -0.89 21.31
N TYR A 169 13.65 -1.78 20.79
CA TYR A 169 15.10 -1.67 20.94
C TYR A 169 15.64 -0.39 20.30
N LEU A 170 15.30 -0.11 19.04
CA LEU A 170 15.80 1.06 18.30
C LEU A 170 15.33 2.37 18.94
N ASP A 171 14.06 2.46 19.35
CA ASP A 171 13.52 3.63 20.05
C ASP A 171 14.30 3.90 21.35
N ALA A 172 14.52 2.87 22.18
CA ALA A 172 15.29 3.00 23.41
C ALA A 172 16.76 3.36 23.15
N ARG A 173 17.38 2.73 22.15
CA ARG A 173 18.79 2.94 21.78
C ARG A 173 19.05 4.36 21.28
N ILE A 174 18.19 4.88 20.40
CA ILE A 174 18.27 6.25 19.88
C ILE A 174 18.16 7.27 21.02
N LYS A 175 17.25 7.05 21.97
CA LYS A 175 17.07 7.90 23.16
C LYS A 175 18.28 7.86 24.10
N GLU A 176 18.88 6.68 24.28
CA GLU A 176 20.10 6.52 25.08
C GLU A 176 21.31 7.22 24.45
N GLN A 177 21.48 7.09 23.13
CA GLN A 177 22.56 7.73 22.39
C GLN A 177 22.39 9.25 22.28
N ASN A 178 21.15 9.74 22.31
CA ASN A 178 20.84 11.17 22.20
C ASN A 178 19.92 11.65 23.34
N PRO A 179 20.43 11.78 24.59
CA PRO A 179 19.61 12.18 25.74
C PRO A 179 18.93 13.55 25.56
N ALA A 180 19.56 14.47 24.84
CA ALA A 180 19.00 15.79 24.51
C ALA A 180 17.75 15.72 23.58
N LEU A 181 17.61 14.63 22.82
CA LEU A 181 16.48 14.37 21.92
C LEU A 181 15.45 13.40 22.53
N ALA A 182 15.81 12.68 23.59
CA ALA A 182 14.91 11.74 24.27
C ALA A 182 13.62 12.40 24.77
N GLY A 183 13.67 13.68 25.17
CA GLY A 183 12.50 14.47 25.56
C GLY A 183 11.58 14.87 24.40
N LYS A 184 12.03 14.79 23.14
CA LYS A 184 11.23 15.08 21.93
C LYS A 184 10.52 13.85 21.36
N GLY A 185 10.92 12.65 21.79
CA GLY A 185 10.44 11.37 21.25
C GLY A 185 11.08 11.02 19.90
N VAL A 186 10.90 9.76 19.48
CA VAL A 186 11.29 9.25 18.16
C VAL A 186 10.03 9.15 17.31
N ASP A 187 10.07 9.66 16.07
CA ASP A 187 8.95 9.52 15.13
C ASP A 187 8.93 8.11 14.53
N LEU A 188 7.74 7.52 14.46
CA LEU A 188 7.53 6.26 13.76
C LEU A 188 6.73 6.50 12.46
N GLU A 189 7.35 6.25 11.31
CA GLU A 189 6.63 6.10 10.05
C GLU A 189 6.33 4.63 9.80
N ASN A 190 5.03 4.30 9.84
CA ASN A 190 4.53 2.94 9.70
C ASN A 190 3.28 2.94 8.79
N PRO A 191 3.41 3.40 7.52
CA PRO A 191 2.27 3.61 6.62
C PRO A 191 1.53 2.31 6.29
N GLN A 192 2.21 1.15 6.38
CA GLN A 192 1.66 -0.18 6.10
C GLN A 192 1.22 -0.94 7.37
N GLY A 193 1.38 -0.35 8.56
CA GLY A 193 0.96 -0.96 9.83
C GLY A 193 1.65 -2.28 10.11
N LEU A 194 2.98 -2.33 9.92
CA LEU A 194 3.81 -3.51 10.12
C LEU A 194 4.34 -3.60 11.56
N VAL A 195 4.58 -2.45 12.21
CA VAL A 195 4.82 -2.42 13.66
C VAL A 195 3.48 -2.65 14.38
N PRO A 196 3.40 -3.63 15.29
CA PRO A 196 2.20 -3.88 16.08
C PRO A 196 1.73 -2.64 16.84
N GLU A 197 0.41 -2.48 16.95
CA GLU A 197 -0.22 -1.30 17.56
C GLU A 197 0.21 -1.09 19.01
N GLU A 198 0.39 -2.16 19.78
CA GLU A 198 0.91 -2.09 21.16
C GLU A 198 2.28 -1.38 21.24
N ALA A 199 3.16 -1.66 20.27
CA ALA A 199 4.47 -1.02 20.19
C ALA A 199 4.38 0.40 19.56
N ALA A 200 3.55 0.58 18.54
CA ALA A 200 3.38 1.86 17.85
C ALA A 200 2.67 2.94 18.69
N ALA A 201 1.78 2.55 19.61
CA ALA A 201 1.05 3.46 20.48
C ALA A 201 1.98 4.32 21.38
N ALA A 202 3.14 3.77 21.76
CA ALA A 202 4.14 4.50 22.53
C ALA A 202 4.73 5.69 21.74
N ALA A 203 4.88 5.56 20.41
CA ALA A 203 5.34 6.62 19.51
C ALA A 203 4.30 7.74 19.39
N ARG A 204 3.02 7.39 19.21
CA ARG A 204 1.94 8.36 19.02
C ARG A 204 1.68 9.22 20.25
N ARG A 205 1.88 8.68 21.46
CA ARG A 205 1.78 9.44 22.72
C ARG A 205 2.88 10.52 22.85
N ALA A 206 3.99 10.39 22.15
CA ALA A 206 5.14 11.31 22.20
C ALA A 206 5.16 12.37 21.08
N GLY A 207 4.28 12.26 20.08
CA GLY A 207 4.17 13.22 18.98
C GLY A 207 2.73 13.27 18.48
N GLN A 208 1.99 14.30 18.91
CA GLN A 208 0.65 14.56 18.43
C GLN A 208 0.68 14.80 16.91
N ARG A 209 0.31 13.78 16.12
CA ARG A 209 -0.01 13.99 14.71
C ARG A 209 -1.44 14.54 14.65
N ALA A 210 -1.59 15.78 14.22
CA ALA A 210 -2.85 16.52 14.31
C ALA A 210 -3.96 15.99 13.38
N ASN A 211 -3.62 15.19 12.35
CA ASN A 211 -4.55 14.83 11.27
C ASN A 211 -4.54 13.34 10.87
N VAL A 212 -4.00 12.44 11.70
CA VAL A 212 -4.09 11.00 11.42
C VAL A 212 -5.50 10.51 11.76
N PRO A 213 -6.11 9.64 10.95
CA PRO A 213 -7.35 8.97 11.32
C PRO A 213 -7.15 8.20 12.65
N ASP A 214 -7.85 8.60 13.69
CA ASP A 214 -7.84 7.89 14.98
C ASP A 214 -8.72 6.63 14.91
N GLY A 215 -8.39 5.59 15.67
CA GLY A 215 -9.24 4.41 15.83
C GLY A 215 -9.27 3.46 14.63
N ALA A 216 -10.47 2.95 14.26
CA ALA A 216 -10.66 1.90 13.25
C ALA A 216 -10.14 2.30 11.85
N ASP A 217 -10.10 3.60 11.54
CA ASP A 217 -9.65 4.14 10.27
C ASP A 217 -8.15 3.88 10.02
N ALA A 218 -7.32 3.92 11.07
CA ALA A 218 -5.88 3.70 10.95
C ALA A 218 -5.55 2.30 10.43
N GLY A 219 -6.23 1.27 10.94
CA GLY A 219 -6.05 -0.11 10.49
C GLY A 219 -6.49 -0.31 9.03
N SER A 220 -7.59 0.33 8.62
CA SER A 220 -8.07 0.30 7.24
C SER A 220 -7.13 1.02 6.26
N VAL A 221 -6.55 2.16 6.65
CA VAL A 221 -5.53 2.88 5.85
C VAL A 221 -4.28 2.02 5.70
N GLN A 222 -3.76 1.48 6.81
CA GLN A 222 -2.59 0.62 6.81
C GLN A 222 -2.79 -0.62 5.93
N SER A 223 -3.95 -1.27 6.04
CA SER A 223 -4.34 -2.38 5.17
C SER A 223 -4.35 -1.99 3.69
N GLY A 224 -4.89 -0.81 3.34
CA GLY A 224 -4.85 -0.30 1.96
C GLY A 224 -3.42 -0.09 1.43
N ASN A 225 -2.51 0.39 2.28
CA ASN A 225 -1.10 0.59 1.92
C ASN A 225 -0.31 -0.73 1.80
N ARG A 226 -0.81 -1.86 2.32
CA ARG A 226 -0.15 -3.16 2.14
C ARG A 226 -0.22 -3.68 0.71
N TYR A 227 -1.11 -3.15 -0.13
CA TYR A 227 -1.23 -3.54 -1.53
C TYR A 227 -0.23 -2.79 -2.46
N SER A 228 0.53 -1.83 -1.93
CA SER A 228 1.62 -1.19 -2.69
C SER A 228 2.87 -2.05 -2.71
N GLY A 229 3.67 -1.95 -3.78
CA GLY A 229 5.03 -2.50 -3.86
C GLY A 229 5.18 -3.99 -4.11
N ASN A 230 4.09 -4.77 -4.11
CA ASN A 230 4.19 -6.22 -4.29
C ASN A 230 4.25 -6.52 -5.79
N ARG A 231 5.47 -6.65 -6.30
CA ARG A 231 5.73 -6.79 -7.74
C ARG A 231 5.07 -7.99 -8.38
N ALA A 232 4.95 -9.08 -7.63
CA ALA A 232 4.31 -10.30 -8.10
C ALA A 232 2.77 -10.19 -8.15
N GLY A 233 2.20 -9.24 -7.41
CA GLY A 233 0.76 -9.25 -7.17
C GLY A 233 0.31 -10.48 -6.39
N GLY A 234 -0.98 -10.58 -6.12
CA GLY A 234 -1.58 -11.72 -5.45
C GLY A 234 -3.00 -11.98 -5.95
N ARG A 235 -3.65 -12.99 -5.39
CA ARG A 235 -5.05 -13.27 -5.66
C ARG A 235 -5.90 -12.81 -4.48
N MET A 236 -6.94 -12.04 -4.76
CA MET A 236 -7.99 -11.71 -3.81
C MET A 236 -9.19 -12.62 -4.06
N SER A 237 -9.57 -13.41 -3.08
CA SER A 237 -10.76 -14.24 -3.10
C SER A 237 -12.04 -13.40 -2.97
N SER A 238 -13.18 -13.97 -3.37
CA SER A 238 -14.49 -13.33 -3.18
C SER A 238 -14.77 -12.98 -1.71
N GLY A 239 -14.32 -13.83 -0.78
CA GLY A 239 -14.41 -13.55 0.66
C GLY A 239 -13.62 -12.31 1.05
N GLU A 240 -12.36 -12.22 0.62
CA GLU A 240 -11.52 -11.04 0.89
C GLU A 240 -12.06 -9.76 0.24
N VAL A 241 -12.66 -9.84 -0.95
CA VAL A 241 -13.39 -8.71 -1.55
C VAL A 241 -14.55 -8.27 -0.65
N SER A 242 -15.34 -9.24 -0.17
CA SER A 242 -16.49 -8.95 0.71
C SER A 242 -16.06 -8.38 2.06
N ASP A 243 -14.92 -8.83 2.60
CA ASP A 243 -14.36 -8.31 3.84
C ASP A 243 -13.78 -6.90 3.67
N MET A 244 -13.19 -6.62 2.50
CA MET A 244 -12.63 -5.30 2.19
C MET A 244 -13.71 -4.26 1.89
N PHE A 245 -14.78 -4.66 1.19
CA PHE A 245 -15.88 -3.79 0.78
C PHE A 245 -17.24 -4.36 1.26
N PRO A 246 -17.43 -4.46 2.58
CA PRO A 246 -18.62 -5.05 3.17
C PRO A 246 -19.88 -4.23 2.84
N GLY A 247 -21.00 -4.93 2.66
CA GLY A 247 -22.30 -4.32 2.35
C GLY A 247 -22.43 -3.81 0.90
N ARG A 248 -21.45 -4.07 0.02
CA ARG A 248 -21.50 -3.67 -1.40
C ARG A 248 -21.93 -4.82 -2.30
N ASP A 249 -22.91 -4.53 -3.15
CA ASP A 249 -23.36 -5.45 -4.20
C ASP A 249 -22.67 -5.12 -5.53
N PHE A 250 -21.49 -5.69 -5.75
CA PHE A 250 -20.76 -5.55 -7.01
C PHE A 250 -21.45 -6.26 -8.18
N ARG A 251 -22.32 -7.25 -7.93
CA ARG A 251 -23.02 -7.99 -8.99
C ARG A 251 -24.09 -7.13 -9.64
N SER A 252 -24.81 -6.35 -8.84
CA SER A 252 -25.83 -5.41 -9.32
C SER A 252 -25.29 -4.40 -10.34
N ARG A 253 -24.00 -4.06 -10.24
CA ARG A 253 -23.33 -3.11 -11.15
C ARG A 253 -22.99 -3.73 -12.50
N ASN A 254 -23.06 -5.06 -12.65
CA ASN A 254 -22.81 -5.76 -13.92
C ASN A 254 -21.46 -5.37 -14.61
N GLY A 255 -20.40 -5.19 -13.83
CA GLY A 255 -19.09 -4.73 -14.36
C GLY A 255 -19.03 -3.23 -14.68
N GLN A 256 -20.11 -2.48 -14.44
CA GLN A 256 -20.14 -1.04 -14.62
C GLN A 256 -19.45 -0.32 -13.46
N VAL A 257 -18.23 0.10 -13.73
CA VAL A 257 -17.46 1.08 -12.96
C VAL A 257 -18.07 2.48 -13.14
N ASP A 258 -18.53 3.06 -12.04
CA ASP A 258 -18.88 4.46 -11.88
C ASP A 258 -17.91 5.10 -10.88
N ALA A 259 -17.36 6.27 -11.22
CA ALA A 259 -16.31 6.89 -10.41
C ALA A 259 -16.80 7.29 -9.01
N VAL A 260 -18.05 7.74 -8.89
CA VAL A 260 -18.62 8.13 -7.59
C VAL A 260 -18.85 6.90 -6.72
N ASP A 261 -19.40 5.82 -7.28
CA ASP A 261 -19.59 4.58 -6.56
C ASP A 261 -18.25 3.95 -6.12
N LEU A 262 -17.21 4.05 -6.94
CA LEU A 262 -15.87 3.61 -6.53
C LEU A 262 -15.31 4.45 -5.36
N ILE A 263 -15.49 5.76 -5.38
CA ILE A 263 -15.09 6.61 -4.25
C ILE A 263 -15.90 6.27 -3.01
N LYS A 264 -17.20 6.01 -3.14
CA LYS A 264 -18.05 5.54 -2.02
C LYS A 264 -17.53 4.24 -1.42
N ASP A 265 -17.14 3.26 -2.23
CA ASP A 265 -16.55 2.01 -1.75
C ASP A 265 -15.20 2.23 -1.08
N THR A 266 -14.39 3.11 -1.66
CA THR A 266 -13.07 3.48 -1.14
C THR A 266 -13.19 4.16 0.23
N VAL A 267 -14.01 5.19 0.35
CA VAL A 267 -14.22 5.92 1.61
C VAL A 267 -14.85 5.00 2.65
N SER A 268 -15.84 4.19 2.26
CA SER A 268 -16.47 3.26 3.19
C SER A 268 -15.51 2.19 3.72
N SER A 269 -14.59 1.71 2.89
CA SER A 269 -13.58 0.72 3.32
C SER A 269 -12.45 1.35 4.15
N LEU A 270 -12.21 2.66 4.01
CA LEU A 270 -11.27 3.40 4.84
C LEU A 270 -11.84 3.81 6.21
N ASN A 271 -13.15 4.03 6.30
CA ASN A 271 -13.82 4.59 7.48
C ASN A 271 -14.12 3.56 8.60
N GLY A 272 -13.57 2.34 8.54
CA GLY A 272 -13.72 1.32 9.59
C GLY A 272 -15.15 0.82 9.87
N SER A 273 -16.18 1.41 9.25
CA SER A 273 -17.61 1.19 9.47
C SER A 273 -18.09 -0.20 9.06
N ARG A 274 -17.27 -0.92 8.28
CA ARG A 274 -17.63 -2.16 7.60
C ARG A 274 -18.93 -2.03 6.80
N GLY A 275 -19.12 -0.88 6.15
CA GLY A 275 -20.28 -0.64 5.28
C GLY A 275 -21.61 -0.44 6.03
N ASN A 276 -21.57 -0.35 7.36
CA ASN A 276 -22.77 -0.15 8.18
C ASN A 276 -23.18 1.33 8.21
N HIS A 277 -24.35 1.65 7.65
CA HIS A 277 -24.95 3.00 7.68
C HIS A 277 -25.45 3.44 9.06
N GLU A 278 -25.52 2.54 10.03
CA GLU A 278 -25.87 2.85 11.43
C GLU A 278 -24.64 3.02 12.34
N HIS A 279 -23.44 2.88 11.78
CA HIS A 279 -22.20 3.02 12.55
C HIS A 279 -22.04 4.45 13.10
N PHE A 280 -21.56 4.56 14.33
CA PHE A 280 -21.13 5.83 14.92
C PHE A 280 -19.64 5.77 15.23
N GLY A 281 -18.90 6.72 14.67
CA GLY A 281 -17.49 6.97 14.97
C GLY A 281 -17.31 8.36 15.60
N TYR A 282 -16.08 8.65 16.03
CA TYR A 282 -15.72 9.98 16.54
C TYR A 282 -14.44 10.45 15.86
N ARG A 283 -14.46 11.69 15.37
CA ARG A 283 -13.32 12.34 14.73
C ARG A 283 -12.84 13.49 15.61
N ARG A 284 -11.60 13.38 16.09
CA ARG A 284 -11.00 14.38 16.96
C ARG A 284 -11.07 15.77 16.32
N GLY A 285 -11.56 16.74 17.08
CA GLY A 285 -11.76 18.12 16.61
C GLY A 285 -12.96 18.34 15.68
N ARG A 286 -13.72 17.29 15.32
CA ARG A 286 -14.86 17.36 14.39
C ARG A 286 -16.14 16.68 14.88
N GLY A 287 -16.07 16.05 16.05
CA GLY A 287 -17.20 15.42 16.70
C GLY A 287 -17.56 14.05 16.14
N HIS A 288 -18.80 13.64 16.34
CA HIS A 288 -19.34 12.35 15.92
C HIS A 288 -19.51 12.29 14.39
N ALA A 289 -19.18 11.13 13.84
CA ALA A 289 -19.33 10.76 12.46
C ALA A 289 -20.35 9.63 12.35
N VAL A 290 -21.22 9.67 11.34
CA VAL A 290 -22.27 8.67 11.14
C VAL A 290 -22.10 7.90 9.83
N GLY A 291 -22.37 6.61 9.93
CA GLY A 291 -22.63 5.70 8.83
C GLY A 291 -21.42 5.24 8.04
N ALA A 292 -21.71 4.65 6.88
CA ALA A 292 -20.73 3.94 6.07
C ALA A 292 -19.55 4.84 5.68
N TYR A 293 -19.83 6.11 5.42
CA TYR A 293 -18.88 7.13 4.94
C TYR A 293 -18.26 8.00 6.04
N GLY A 294 -18.78 7.91 7.27
CA GLY A 294 -18.28 8.70 8.41
C GLY A 294 -18.54 10.19 8.23
N LEU A 295 -19.77 10.54 7.86
CA LEU A 295 -20.17 11.93 7.65
C LEU A 295 -20.33 12.63 9.00
N THR A 296 -19.63 13.75 9.17
CA THR A 296 -19.71 14.62 10.37
C THR A 296 -20.73 15.75 10.18
N ALA A 297 -20.92 16.54 11.23
CA ALA A 297 -21.74 17.76 11.15
C ALA A 297 -21.33 18.69 10.01
N ASP A 298 -20.03 18.89 9.79
CA ASP A 298 -19.49 19.76 8.73
C ASP A 298 -19.87 19.25 7.33
N HIS A 299 -19.87 17.94 7.13
CA HIS A 299 -20.27 17.32 5.86
C HIS A 299 -21.74 17.60 5.56
N PHE A 300 -22.62 17.37 6.54
CA PHE A 300 -24.05 17.63 6.38
C PHE A 300 -24.35 19.12 6.25
N GLN A 301 -23.64 19.99 6.99
CA GLN A 301 -23.80 21.43 6.85
C GLN A 301 -23.43 21.91 5.44
N ASN A 302 -22.29 21.44 4.91
CA ASN A 302 -21.86 21.74 3.54
C ASN A 302 -22.85 21.18 2.49
N TRP A 303 -23.27 19.93 2.66
CA TRP A 303 -24.25 19.32 1.78
C TRP A 303 -25.59 20.06 1.78
N LEU A 304 -26.16 20.37 2.96
CA LEU A 304 -27.41 21.13 3.10
C LEU A 304 -27.31 22.51 2.45
N ALA A 305 -26.19 23.22 2.61
CA ALA A 305 -25.97 24.52 1.98
C ALA A 305 -26.10 24.45 0.45
N ASN A 306 -25.66 23.34 -0.16
CA ASN A 306 -25.64 23.14 -1.61
C ASN A 306 -26.77 22.24 -2.14
N LEU A 307 -27.59 21.66 -1.26
CA LEU A 307 -28.65 20.72 -1.61
C LEU A 307 -29.70 21.36 -2.51
N ASP A 308 -30.00 20.70 -3.64
CA ASP A 308 -31.13 21.03 -4.51
C ASP A 308 -32.40 20.36 -3.96
N ILE A 309 -33.32 21.20 -3.45
CA ILE A 309 -34.56 20.73 -2.85
C ILE A 309 -35.54 20.21 -3.90
N GLU A 310 -35.59 20.81 -5.09
CA GLU A 310 -36.52 20.38 -6.14
C GLU A 310 -36.13 18.99 -6.66
N ALA A 311 -34.82 18.77 -6.84
CA ALA A 311 -34.29 17.45 -7.19
C ALA A 311 -34.57 16.41 -6.10
N LEU A 312 -34.51 16.79 -4.81
CA LEU A 312 -34.82 15.91 -3.70
C LEU A 312 -36.32 15.58 -3.60
N GLU A 313 -37.21 16.55 -3.80
CA GLU A 313 -38.65 16.34 -3.88
C GLU A 313 -39.00 15.34 -5.01
N GLU A 314 -38.31 15.43 -6.14
CA GLU A 314 -38.46 14.48 -7.24
C GLU A 314 -37.96 13.07 -6.89
N GLN A 315 -36.84 12.95 -6.19
CA GLN A 315 -36.35 11.66 -5.70
C GLN A 315 -37.31 11.03 -4.69
N GLU A 316 -37.90 11.83 -3.81
CA GLU A 316 -38.91 11.39 -2.85
C GLU A 316 -40.17 10.90 -3.57
N ARG A 317 -40.64 11.64 -4.59
CA ARG A 317 -41.78 11.23 -5.43
C ARG A 317 -41.53 9.91 -6.15
N LYS A 318 -40.28 9.63 -6.53
CA LYS A 318 -39.85 8.36 -7.15
C LYS A 318 -39.63 7.23 -6.14
N GLY A 319 -39.78 7.49 -4.84
CA GLY A 319 -39.54 6.50 -3.78
C GLY A 319 -38.06 6.14 -3.60
N LEU A 320 -37.14 6.98 -4.06
CA LEU A 320 -35.68 6.77 -3.91
C LEU A 320 -35.18 7.20 -2.54
N VAL A 321 -35.95 8.05 -1.84
CA VAL A 321 -35.73 8.44 -0.44
C VAL A 321 -37.03 8.30 0.35
N PRO A 322 -36.99 8.14 1.68
CA PRO A 322 -38.19 8.00 2.49
C PRO A 322 -39.13 9.22 2.41
N PRO A 323 -40.46 9.02 2.53
CA PRO A 323 -41.41 10.13 2.60
C PRO A 323 -41.11 11.13 3.73
N GLY A 324 -41.31 12.41 3.46
CA GLY A 324 -41.00 13.53 4.35
C GLY A 324 -39.52 13.95 4.39
N THR A 325 -38.65 13.29 3.61
CA THR A 325 -37.21 13.62 3.57
C THR A 325 -36.97 15.02 3.02
N ALA A 326 -37.58 15.37 1.88
CA ALA A 326 -37.39 16.67 1.25
C ALA A 326 -37.84 17.83 2.16
N ALA A 327 -39.03 17.71 2.75
CA ALA A 327 -39.55 18.69 3.70
C ALA A 327 -38.63 18.88 4.91
N ARG A 328 -38.08 17.79 5.46
CA ARG A 328 -37.14 17.85 6.58
C ARG A 328 -35.82 18.51 6.19
N MET A 329 -35.22 18.10 5.07
CA MET A 329 -33.96 18.69 4.60
C MET A 329 -34.10 20.16 4.21
N LYS A 330 -35.26 20.56 3.65
CA LYS A 330 -35.60 21.96 3.38
C LYS A 330 -35.55 22.80 4.66
N LYS A 331 -36.19 22.34 5.74
CA LYS A 331 -36.17 23.02 7.03
C LYS A 331 -34.74 23.16 7.60
N LEU A 332 -33.94 22.10 7.50
CA LEU A 332 -32.54 22.11 7.96
C LEU A 332 -31.69 23.06 7.11
N LYS A 333 -31.88 23.06 5.78
CA LYS A 333 -31.21 23.98 4.85
C LYS A 333 -31.54 25.44 5.15
N GLU A 334 -32.80 25.75 5.46
CA GLU A 334 -33.23 27.11 5.84
C GLU A 334 -32.56 27.58 7.14
N GLN A 335 -32.38 26.70 8.13
CA GLN A 335 -31.62 27.01 9.35
C GLN A 335 -30.16 27.31 9.01
N VAL A 336 -29.50 26.44 8.23
CA VAL A 336 -28.11 26.63 7.80
C VAL A 336 -27.94 27.95 7.02
N ALA A 337 -28.89 28.30 6.15
CA ALA A 337 -28.85 29.54 5.37
C ALA A 337 -28.98 30.81 6.24
N LYS A 338 -29.61 30.71 7.41
CA LYS A 338 -29.69 31.79 8.41
C LYS A 338 -28.45 31.88 9.31
N GLY A 339 -27.46 31.02 9.10
CA GLY A 339 -26.29 30.88 9.98
C GLY A 339 -26.59 30.13 11.28
N GLU A 340 -27.77 29.52 11.41
CA GLU A 340 -28.12 28.67 12.56
C GLU A 340 -27.57 27.27 12.33
N THR A 341 -26.92 26.68 13.34
CA THR A 341 -26.59 25.24 13.31
C THR A 341 -27.82 24.45 13.76
N PRO A 342 -28.39 23.56 12.92
CA PRO A 342 -29.47 22.67 13.34
C PRO A 342 -29.09 21.85 14.58
N ASP A 343 -30.05 21.60 15.47
CA ASP A 343 -29.77 20.93 16.74
C ASP A 343 -29.19 19.51 16.55
N VAL A 344 -29.63 18.78 15.52
CA VAL A 344 -29.06 17.48 15.17
C VAL A 344 -27.57 17.57 14.81
N LEU A 345 -27.15 18.65 14.15
CA LEU A 345 -25.74 18.87 13.80
C LEU A 345 -24.93 19.35 15.01
N LYS A 346 -25.53 20.15 15.90
CA LYS A 346 -24.91 20.51 17.19
C LYS A 346 -24.63 19.26 18.03
N LYS A 347 -25.59 18.32 18.12
CA LYS A 347 -25.39 17.04 18.81
C LYS A 347 -24.20 16.27 18.27
N MET A 348 -24.06 16.22 16.94
CA MET A 348 -22.92 15.55 16.32
C MET A 348 -21.59 16.26 16.62
N ARG A 349 -21.55 17.59 16.53
CA ARG A 349 -20.31 18.38 16.66
C ARG A 349 -19.86 18.58 18.11
N ASP A 350 -20.81 18.91 18.99
CA ASP A 350 -20.55 19.52 20.29
C ASP A 350 -20.60 18.47 21.44
N THR A 351 -21.07 17.24 21.16
CA THR A 351 -21.10 16.17 22.16
C THR A 351 -19.76 15.45 22.25
N ASP A 352 -19.27 15.24 23.47
CA ASP A 352 -18.05 14.48 23.72
C ASP A 352 -18.14 13.03 23.22
N GLN A 353 -16.98 12.41 22.93
CA GLN A 353 -16.87 11.07 22.35
C GLN A 353 -17.70 9.99 23.07
N ASN A 354 -17.79 10.04 24.40
CA ASN A 354 -18.47 9.02 25.20
C ASN A 354 -19.84 9.46 25.71
N SER A 355 -20.35 10.60 25.23
CA SER A 355 -21.54 11.26 25.78
C SER A 355 -22.75 11.25 24.85
N LEU A 356 -22.63 10.64 23.65
CA LEU A 356 -23.74 10.56 22.69
C LEU A 356 -24.79 9.55 23.17
N SER A 357 -25.95 10.06 23.59
CA SER A 357 -27.03 9.23 24.12
C SER A 357 -27.70 8.39 23.03
N ASP A 358 -28.38 7.31 23.41
CA ASP A 358 -29.11 6.48 22.45
C ASP A 358 -30.30 7.22 21.81
N ALA A 359 -30.88 8.19 22.53
CA ALA A 359 -31.89 9.08 21.97
C ALA A 359 -31.30 9.98 20.86
N ASP A 360 -30.08 10.50 21.06
CA ASP A 360 -29.40 11.30 20.05
C ASP A 360 -28.99 10.46 18.84
N LYS A 361 -28.48 9.25 19.04
CA LYS A 361 -28.19 8.32 17.94
C LYS A 361 -29.44 8.03 17.11
N LYS A 362 -30.58 7.78 17.77
CA LYS A 362 -31.86 7.54 17.08
C LYS A 362 -32.35 8.77 16.31
N ASP A 363 -32.18 9.97 16.86
CA ASP A 363 -32.52 11.23 16.20
C ASP A 363 -31.63 11.49 14.98
N ILE A 364 -30.32 11.26 15.11
CA ILE A 364 -29.35 11.36 14.02
C ILE A 364 -29.67 10.35 12.91
N LEU A 365 -29.86 9.07 13.22
CA LEU A 365 -30.19 8.05 12.22
C LEU A 365 -31.58 8.26 11.61
N GLY A 366 -32.54 8.74 12.40
CA GLY A 366 -33.88 9.07 11.92
C GLY A 366 -33.89 10.28 10.99
N THR A 367 -32.88 11.15 11.05
CA THR A 367 -32.72 12.32 10.19
C THR A 367 -31.82 12.04 8.99
N PHE A 368 -30.70 11.36 9.21
CA PHE A 368 -29.69 11.02 8.21
C PHE A 368 -29.61 9.49 8.08
N GLY A 369 -30.72 8.89 7.66
CA GLY A 369 -30.78 7.45 7.37
C GLY A 369 -29.95 7.06 6.15
N LYS A 370 -29.90 5.76 5.85
CA LYS A 370 -29.09 5.19 4.76
C LYS A 370 -29.24 5.94 3.44
N GLU A 371 -30.47 6.16 2.98
CA GLU A 371 -30.75 6.79 1.68
C GLU A 371 -30.26 8.25 1.65
N VAL A 372 -30.41 8.97 2.77
CA VAL A 372 -29.91 10.35 2.91
C VAL A 372 -28.38 10.39 2.93
N GLN A 373 -27.74 9.44 3.62
CA GLN A 373 -26.28 9.33 3.62
C GLN A 373 -25.73 8.98 2.23
N GLU A 374 -26.40 8.09 1.49
CA GLU A 374 -26.04 7.73 0.11
C GLU A 374 -26.13 8.93 -0.85
N LEU A 375 -27.16 9.75 -0.69
CA LEU A 375 -27.34 10.98 -1.45
C LEU A 375 -26.27 12.02 -1.07
N ALA A 376 -26.12 12.31 0.22
CA ALA A 376 -25.14 13.26 0.72
C ALA A 376 -23.72 12.90 0.28
N ALA A 377 -23.33 11.63 0.39
CA ALA A 377 -22.02 11.17 -0.07
C ALA A 377 -21.83 11.38 -1.58
N LYS A 378 -22.84 11.07 -2.40
CA LYS A 378 -22.79 11.29 -3.85
C LYS A 378 -22.58 12.77 -4.19
N ASP A 379 -23.36 13.66 -3.58
CA ASP A 379 -23.32 15.09 -3.85
C ASP A 379 -22.00 15.71 -3.39
N LEU A 380 -21.53 15.33 -2.19
CA LEU A 380 -20.24 15.78 -1.65
C LEU A 380 -19.07 15.33 -2.54
N ILE A 381 -19.04 14.06 -2.97
CA ILE A 381 -18.01 13.52 -3.88
C ILE A 381 -17.99 14.32 -5.19
N ASN A 382 -19.15 14.57 -5.79
CA ASN A 382 -19.25 15.38 -7.01
C ASN A 382 -18.79 16.82 -6.80
N GLY A 383 -19.19 17.45 -5.70
CA GLY A 383 -18.78 18.81 -5.34
C GLY A 383 -17.27 18.94 -5.13
N TYR A 384 -16.67 18.02 -4.38
CA TYR A 384 -15.22 17.98 -4.17
C TYR A 384 -14.47 17.70 -5.46
N SER A 385 -14.92 16.72 -6.26
CA SER A 385 -14.31 16.40 -7.55
C SER A 385 -14.28 17.62 -8.49
N LYS A 386 -15.40 18.33 -8.61
CA LYS A 386 -15.50 19.56 -9.39
C LYS A 386 -14.53 20.64 -8.89
N THR A 387 -14.50 20.88 -7.58
CA THR A 387 -13.62 21.89 -6.98
C THR A 387 -12.15 21.55 -7.20
N ILE A 388 -11.76 20.28 -7.08
CA ILE A 388 -10.39 19.81 -7.32
C ILE A 388 -10.01 19.99 -8.80
N ALA A 389 -10.92 19.67 -9.72
CA ALA A 389 -10.70 19.87 -11.15
C ALA A 389 -10.49 21.35 -11.52
N GLU A 390 -11.26 22.25 -10.89
CA GLU A 390 -11.11 23.70 -11.06
C GLU A 390 -9.77 24.22 -10.53
N GLN A 391 -9.27 23.66 -9.42
CA GLN A 391 -7.97 23.99 -8.85
C GLN A 391 -6.79 23.44 -9.68
N ASN A 392 -7.01 22.38 -10.46
CA ASN A 392 -5.99 21.69 -11.22
C ASN A 392 -6.41 21.51 -12.70
N PRO A 393 -6.58 22.62 -13.44
CA PRO A 393 -7.12 22.56 -14.80
C PRO A 393 -6.24 21.71 -15.72
N GLY A 394 -6.89 20.80 -16.45
CA GLY A 394 -6.23 19.91 -17.41
C GLY A 394 -5.56 18.67 -16.80
N LYS A 395 -5.74 18.42 -15.50
CA LYS A 395 -5.32 17.17 -14.84
C LYS A 395 -6.52 16.31 -14.50
N GLU A 396 -6.34 14.99 -14.50
CA GLU A 396 -7.34 14.07 -13.97
C GLU A 396 -7.50 14.28 -12.45
N VAL A 397 -8.73 14.13 -11.96
CA VAL A 397 -9.02 14.28 -10.54
C VAL A 397 -8.54 13.04 -9.80
N ASP A 398 -7.60 13.23 -8.87
CA ASP A 398 -7.02 12.15 -8.09
C ASP A 398 -8.05 11.57 -7.09
N PRO A 399 -8.39 10.28 -7.17
CA PRO A 399 -9.32 9.64 -6.23
C PRO A 399 -8.83 9.71 -4.78
N GLY A 400 -7.51 9.76 -4.56
CA GLY A 400 -6.92 9.96 -3.23
C GLY A 400 -7.29 11.32 -2.64
N GLN A 401 -7.26 12.39 -3.44
CA GLN A 401 -7.65 13.74 -2.99
C GLN A 401 -9.14 13.84 -2.69
N ILE A 402 -10.00 13.20 -3.50
CA ILE A 402 -11.45 13.16 -3.22
C ILE A 402 -11.71 12.40 -1.91
N ALA A 403 -11.07 11.24 -1.72
CA ALA A 403 -11.23 10.47 -0.49
C ALA A 403 -10.70 11.24 0.74
N LEU A 404 -9.60 11.99 0.59
CA LEU A 404 -9.11 12.87 1.64
C LEU A 404 -10.07 14.03 1.89
N ALA A 405 -10.72 14.58 0.86
CA ALA A 405 -11.73 15.61 1.04
C ALA A 405 -12.94 15.09 1.81
N MET A 406 -13.40 13.87 1.52
CA MET A 406 -14.39 13.14 2.32
C MET A 406 -13.88 12.78 3.72
N HIS A 407 -12.57 12.60 3.89
CA HIS A 407 -12.01 12.43 5.21
C HIS A 407 -12.01 13.74 5.99
N LEU A 408 -11.77 14.89 5.35
CA LEU A 408 -11.61 16.22 5.98
C LEU A 408 -12.91 17.02 6.10
N GLY A 409 -13.94 16.72 5.31
CA GLY A 409 -15.15 17.55 5.18
C GLY A 409 -15.00 18.76 4.26
N ARG A 410 -13.83 18.91 3.63
CA ARG A 410 -13.48 20.00 2.71
C ARG A 410 -12.37 19.55 1.77
N VAL A 411 -12.22 20.23 0.64
CA VAL A 411 -11.08 20.02 -0.26
C VAL A 411 -9.76 20.29 0.52
N PRO A 412 -8.77 19.39 0.43
CA PRO A 412 -7.48 19.58 1.10
C PRO A 412 -6.72 20.78 0.52
N ASN A 413 -6.06 21.54 1.39
CA ASN A 413 -5.20 22.65 1.03
C ASN A 413 -3.72 22.19 0.96
N ALA A 414 -2.79 23.10 0.66
CA ALA A 414 -1.37 22.76 0.53
C ALA A 414 -0.74 22.18 1.81
N GLU A 415 -1.18 22.61 2.99
CA GLU A 415 -0.73 22.10 4.28
C GLU A 415 -1.23 20.68 4.52
N ASP A 416 -2.51 20.42 4.26
CA ASP A 416 -3.09 19.07 4.33
C ASP A 416 -2.36 18.11 3.39
N MET A 417 -2.03 18.58 2.18
CA MET A 417 -1.33 17.79 1.16
C MET A 417 0.15 17.58 1.51
N ALA A 418 0.73 18.39 2.39
CA ALA A 418 2.10 18.24 2.88
C ALA A 418 2.21 17.26 4.04
N ASP A 419 1.15 17.08 4.84
CA ASP A 419 1.08 16.18 5.98
C ASP A 419 1.32 14.71 5.58
N SER A 420 2.19 14.02 6.33
CA SER A 420 2.57 12.64 6.03
C SER A 420 1.42 11.65 6.25
N GLY A 421 0.58 11.86 7.28
CA GLY A 421 -0.57 11.00 7.55
C GLY A 421 -1.64 11.12 6.45
N ASN A 422 -1.86 12.33 5.95
CA ASN A 422 -2.74 12.55 4.80
C ASN A 422 -2.18 11.94 3.51
N LYS A 423 -0.85 11.98 3.30
CA LYS A 423 -0.21 11.28 2.18
C LYS A 423 -0.42 9.77 2.27
N ASP A 424 -0.28 9.19 3.46
CA ASP A 424 -0.54 7.76 3.71
C ASP A 424 -2.01 7.41 3.46
N TYR A 425 -2.93 8.27 3.89
CA TYR A 425 -4.36 8.11 3.63
C TYR A 425 -4.68 8.15 2.13
N MET A 426 -4.15 9.14 1.41
CA MET A 426 -4.34 9.24 -0.05
C MET A 426 -3.75 8.04 -0.79
N SER A 427 -2.58 7.55 -0.38
CA SER A 427 -1.99 6.32 -0.92
C SER A 427 -2.93 5.14 -0.73
N ALA A 428 -3.44 4.94 0.49
CA ALA A 428 -4.38 3.85 0.78
C ALA A 428 -5.67 3.97 -0.02
N ALA A 429 -6.17 5.20 -0.19
CA ALA A 429 -7.35 5.49 -1.00
C ALA A 429 -7.15 5.14 -2.48
N ARG A 430 -6.01 5.51 -3.08
CA ARG A 430 -5.70 5.13 -4.47
C ARG A 430 -5.67 3.61 -4.64
N ASN A 431 -5.01 2.90 -3.72
CA ASN A 431 -4.96 1.44 -3.74
C ASN A 431 -6.37 0.83 -3.62
N LYS A 432 -7.17 1.28 -2.66
CA LYS A 432 -8.53 0.77 -2.46
C LYS A 432 -9.48 1.12 -3.59
N TRP A 433 -9.33 2.28 -4.23
CA TRP A 433 -10.09 2.65 -5.42
C TRP A 433 -9.84 1.69 -6.58
N GLN A 434 -8.59 1.32 -6.82
CA GLN A 434 -8.23 0.33 -7.85
C GLN A 434 -8.78 -1.06 -7.52
N LEU A 435 -8.69 -1.48 -6.25
CA LEU A 435 -9.25 -2.76 -5.79
C LEU A 435 -10.78 -2.77 -5.91
N ALA A 436 -11.46 -1.65 -5.64
CA ALA A 436 -12.90 -1.51 -5.84
C ALA A 436 -13.29 -1.56 -7.33
N ALA A 437 -12.47 -0.97 -8.20
CA ALA A 437 -12.66 -1.06 -9.65
C ALA A 437 -12.55 -2.51 -10.14
N ALA A 438 -11.52 -3.23 -9.68
CA ALA A 438 -11.31 -4.63 -10.02
C ALA A 438 -12.42 -5.53 -9.44
N ALA A 439 -12.85 -5.29 -8.21
CA ALA A 439 -14.00 -5.97 -7.59
C ALA A 439 -15.29 -5.75 -8.39
N THR A 440 -15.51 -4.53 -8.87
CA THR A 440 -16.67 -4.21 -9.73
C THR A 440 -16.59 -4.98 -11.06
N GLN A 441 -15.43 -4.99 -11.70
CA GLN A 441 -15.20 -5.71 -12.96
C GLN A 441 -15.38 -7.23 -12.81
N SER A 442 -14.90 -7.81 -11.70
CA SER A 442 -15.06 -9.23 -11.39
C SER A 442 -16.42 -9.57 -10.77
N ARG A 443 -17.32 -8.59 -10.62
CA ARG A 443 -18.64 -8.76 -9.99
C ARG A 443 -18.54 -9.38 -8.58
N GLY A 444 -17.44 -9.10 -7.88
CA GLY A 444 -17.15 -9.61 -6.54
C GLY A 444 -16.69 -11.07 -6.47
N GLU A 445 -16.40 -11.74 -7.60
CA GLU A 445 -16.01 -13.17 -7.62
C GLU A 445 -14.54 -13.43 -7.23
N GLY A 446 -13.82 -12.38 -6.86
CA GLY A 446 -12.37 -12.39 -6.65
C GLY A 446 -11.61 -12.07 -7.93
N PHE A 447 -10.36 -11.65 -7.80
CA PHE A 447 -9.52 -11.23 -8.92
C PHE A 447 -8.04 -11.31 -8.55
N ASP A 448 -7.19 -11.43 -9.57
CA ASP A 448 -5.76 -11.28 -9.39
C ASP A 448 -5.44 -9.78 -9.40
N TRP A 449 -4.78 -9.31 -8.35
CA TRP A 449 -4.30 -7.95 -8.24
C TRP A 449 -2.79 -7.93 -8.46
N SER A 450 -2.26 -6.90 -9.10
CA SER A 450 -0.81 -6.71 -9.28
C SER A 450 -0.37 -5.46 -8.55
N GLY A 451 0.58 -5.58 -7.61
CA GLY A 451 1.11 -4.41 -6.90
C GLY A 451 1.95 -3.49 -7.80
N ASP A 452 2.50 -4.02 -8.92
CA ASP A 452 3.35 -3.28 -9.86
C ASP A 452 2.63 -2.69 -11.08
N ALA A 453 1.44 -3.19 -11.47
CA ALA A 453 0.62 -2.39 -12.39
C ALA A 453 0.33 -1.04 -11.75
N ASN A 454 0.16 -0.98 -10.43
CA ASN A 454 -0.09 0.27 -9.72
C ASN A 454 1.15 1.17 -9.69
N GLY A 455 2.36 0.63 -9.48
CA GLY A 455 3.61 1.41 -9.48
C GLY A 455 4.01 1.91 -10.87
N ILE A 456 3.98 1.05 -11.89
CA ILE A 456 4.34 1.40 -13.26
C ILE A 456 3.28 2.30 -13.90
N VAL A 457 1.98 2.01 -13.71
CA VAL A 457 0.91 2.88 -14.21
C VAL A 457 0.89 4.21 -13.46
N ALA A 458 1.04 4.23 -12.13
CA ALA A 458 1.12 5.51 -11.42
C ALA A 458 2.37 6.31 -11.79
N ALA A 459 3.54 5.68 -11.94
CA ALA A 459 4.74 6.37 -12.42
C ALA A 459 4.54 6.93 -13.84
N SER A 460 3.84 6.19 -14.69
CA SER A 460 3.46 6.60 -16.03
C SER A 460 2.48 7.78 -16.02
N GLN A 461 1.44 7.74 -15.20
CA GLN A 461 0.46 8.82 -15.06
C GLN A 461 1.08 10.08 -14.42
N ASN A 462 1.90 9.92 -13.38
CA ASN A 462 2.63 11.02 -12.73
C ASN A 462 3.63 11.71 -13.66
N ALA A 463 4.13 10.99 -14.67
CA ALA A 463 5.02 11.53 -15.67
C ALA A 463 4.30 12.44 -16.69
N ASP A 464 2.97 12.53 -16.69
CA ASP A 464 2.24 13.32 -17.69
C ASP A 464 2.73 14.77 -17.77
N GLY A 465 2.98 15.22 -18.99
CA GLY A 465 3.55 16.54 -19.27
C GLY A 465 5.04 16.71 -18.95
N GLN A 466 5.69 15.74 -18.29
CA GLN A 466 7.10 15.80 -17.91
C GLN A 466 8.05 15.37 -19.04
N ARG A 467 9.30 15.83 -18.97
CA ARG A 467 10.39 15.42 -19.88
C ARG A 467 11.20 14.30 -19.24
N MET A 468 10.72 13.07 -19.37
CA MET A 468 11.33 11.89 -18.73
C MET A 468 12.67 11.46 -19.36
N TRP A 469 13.04 12.02 -20.51
CA TRP A 469 14.24 11.66 -21.27
C TRP A 469 15.47 12.52 -20.94
N THR A 470 15.40 13.42 -19.97
CA THR A 470 16.44 14.44 -19.69
C THR A 470 17.85 13.85 -19.47
N ARG A 471 17.95 12.66 -18.88
CA ARG A 471 19.21 11.90 -18.74
C ARG A 471 19.91 11.64 -20.07
N PHE A 472 19.15 11.59 -21.15
CA PHE A 472 19.61 11.35 -22.53
C PHE A 472 19.45 12.58 -23.43
N ALA A 473 19.38 13.79 -22.87
CA ALA A 473 19.11 15.02 -23.63
C ALA A 473 20.01 15.19 -24.88
N ALA A 474 21.28 14.81 -24.78
CA ALA A 474 22.24 14.84 -25.89
C ALA A 474 21.89 13.84 -27.02
N SER A 475 21.24 12.73 -26.70
CA SER A 475 21.00 11.61 -27.62
C SER A 475 19.59 11.62 -28.23
N VAL A 476 18.63 12.35 -27.64
CA VAL A 476 17.19 12.23 -27.96
C VAL A 476 16.59 13.40 -28.72
N LYS A 477 17.42 14.31 -29.26
CA LYS A 477 17.02 15.44 -30.13
C LYS A 477 15.83 16.24 -29.58
N GLY A 478 15.94 16.73 -28.34
CA GLY A 478 14.88 17.51 -27.68
C GLY A 478 13.62 16.68 -27.38
N GLY A 479 13.78 15.37 -27.16
CA GLY A 479 12.69 14.46 -26.81
C GLY A 479 12.01 13.76 -27.99
N ARG A 480 12.36 14.12 -29.23
CA ARG A 480 11.79 13.50 -30.44
C ARG A 480 12.05 12.00 -30.52
N LEU A 481 13.22 11.56 -30.04
CA LEU A 481 13.63 10.16 -29.98
C LEU A 481 13.60 9.62 -28.54
N GLY A 482 12.94 10.33 -27.62
CA GLY A 482 13.00 10.06 -26.19
C GLY A 482 12.11 8.92 -25.69
N CYS A 483 11.51 8.09 -26.56
CA CYS A 483 10.52 7.10 -26.12
C CYS A 483 11.09 6.03 -25.19
N ALA A 484 12.20 5.40 -25.56
CA ALA A 484 12.84 4.41 -24.70
C ALA A 484 13.45 5.06 -23.46
N ALA A 485 14.12 6.21 -23.62
CA ALA A 485 14.66 6.97 -22.49
C ALA A 485 13.59 7.32 -21.45
N SER A 486 12.39 7.70 -21.92
CA SER A 486 11.26 8.02 -21.04
C SER A 486 10.68 6.77 -20.38
N VAL A 487 10.52 5.66 -21.11
CA VAL A 487 10.06 4.40 -20.52
C VAL A 487 11.08 3.86 -19.51
N SER A 488 12.38 3.94 -19.79
CA SER A 488 13.42 3.60 -18.82
C SER A 488 13.27 4.40 -17.53
N GLU A 489 13.06 5.72 -17.62
CA GLU A 489 12.89 6.55 -16.43
C GLU A 489 11.59 6.24 -15.69
N VAL A 490 10.48 5.99 -16.40
CA VAL A 490 9.21 5.58 -15.77
C VAL A 490 9.36 4.21 -15.07
N LEU A 491 10.02 3.25 -15.70
CA LEU A 491 10.30 1.94 -15.10
C LEU A 491 11.23 2.06 -13.88
N ILE A 492 12.26 2.90 -13.94
CA ILE A 492 13.14 3.20 -12.80
C ILE A 492 12.38 3.86 -11.65
N ASN A 493 11.52 4.84 -11.96
CA ASN A 493 10.67 5.51 -10.98
C ASN A 493 9.62 4.58 -10.37
N ALA A 494 9.24 3.54 -11.11
CA ALA A 494 8.41 2.43 -10.61
C ALA A 494 9.22 1.36 -9.86
N GLY A 495 10.54 1.54 -9.69
CA GLY A 495 11.42 0.62 -8.99
C GLY A 495 11.84 -0.61 -9.79
N TYR A 496 11.54 -0.68 -11.10
CA TYR A 496 11.97 -1.78 -11.96
C TYR A 496 13.43 -1.62 -12.36
N ASN A 497 14.27 -2.59 -12.01
CA ASN A 497 15.70 -2.56 -12.31
C ASN A 497 15.92 -2.75 -13.82
N VAL A 498 16.13 -1.65 -14.53
CA VAL A 498 16.46 -1.61 -15.95
C VAL A 498 17.70 -0.75 -16.16
N THR A 499 18.64 -1.19 -16.99
CA THR A 499 19.72 -0.31 -17.45
C THR A 499 19.09 0.72 -18.39
N PRO A 500 19.17 2.03 -18.10
CA PRO A 500 18.57 3.05 -18.95
C PRO A 500 19.03 2.92 -20.41
N ASP A 501 18.11 2.97 -21.37
CA ASP A 501 18.43 2.88 -22.80
C ASP A 501 17.57 3.86 -23.62
N ALA A 502 18.17 4.48 -24.64
CA ALA A 502 17.49 5.39 -25.55
C ALA A 502 16.96 4.69 -26.83
N GLY A 503 17.31 3.42 -27.06
CA GLY A 503 16.83 2.59 -28.16
C GLY A 503 15.63 1.73 -27.76
N ALA A 504 14.48 1.93 -28.40
CA ALA A 504 13.25 1.20 -28.06
C ALA A 504 13.36 -0.32 -28.25
N HIS A 505 14.03 -0.77 -29.33
CA HIS A 505 14.29 -2.20 -29.53
C HIS A 505 15.22 -2.79 -28.48
N ASN A 506 16.29 -2.07 -28.12
CA ASN A 506 17.24 -2.54 -27.11
C ASN A 506 16.57 -2.68 -25.75
N LEU A 507 15.77 -1.69 -25.36
CA LEU A 507 14.98 -1.73 -24.13
C LEU A 507 13.99 -2.91 -24.15
N ALA A 508 13.23 -3.10 -25.23
CA ALA A 508 12.33 -4.24 -25.36
C ALA A 508 13.06 -5.59 -25.22
N MET A 509 14.20 -5.76 -25.90
CA MET A 509 15.00 -6.98 -25.82
C MET A 509 15.60 -7.19 -24.43
N GLN A 510 15.99 -6.11 -23.74
CA GLN A 510 16.46 -6.17 -22.37
C GLN A 510 15.36 -6.65 -21.43
N LEU A 511 14.14 -6.14 -21.56
CA LEU A 511 13.00 -6.57 -20.74
C LEU A 511 12.69 -8.05 -20.95
N LEU A 512 12.69 -8.52 -22.20
CA LEU A 512 12.52 -9.94 -22.53
C LEU A 512 13.65 -10.82 -21.96
N ARG A 513 14.92 -10.40 -22.08
CA ARG A 513 16.07 -11.12 -21.50
C ARG A 513 16.04 -11.19 -19.97
N LYS A 514 15.39 -10.21 -19.33
CA LYS A 514 15.17 -10.19 -17.88
C LYS A 514 13.96 -11.02 -17.44
N GLY A 515 13.41 -11.87 -18.31
CA GLY A 515 12.29 -12.76 -17.99
C GLY A 515 10.92 -12.21 -18.39
N GLY A 516 10.85 -11.09 -19.12
CA GLY A 516 9.60 -10.58 -19.67
C GLY A 516 8.96 -11.54 -20.66
N GLU A 517 7.65 -11.75 -20.53
CA GLU A 517 6.87 -12.56 -21.44
C GLU A 517 6.31 -11.68 -22.56
N LYS A 518 6.49 -12.12 -23.80
CA LYS A 518 5.85 -11.49 -24.95
C LYS A 518 4.37 -11.89 -25.00
N VAL A 519 3.48 -10.92 -24.83
CA VAL A 519 2.02 -11.13 -24.87
C VAL A 519 1.41 -10.50 -26.12
N SER A 520 0.33 -11.11 -26.62
CA SER A 520 -0.45 -10.53 -27.71
C SER A 520 -0.98 -9.16 -27.30
N ILE A 521 -1.05 -8.21 -28.24
CA ILE A 521 -1.56 -6.85 -27.95
C ILE A 521 -2.99 -6.88 -27.40
N ASN A 522 -3.81 -7.87 -27.77
CA ASN A 522 -5.18 -8.03 -27.28
C ASN A 522 -5.27 -8.68 -25.88
N GLN A 523 -4.14 -9.11 -25.33
CA GLN A 523 -4.03 -9.76 -24.01
C GLN A 523 -3.25 -8.92 -23.01
N VAL A 524 -2.92 -7.69 -23.40
CA VAL A 524 -2.20 -6.76 -22.53
C VAL A 524 -3.08 -6.32 -21.36
N ARG A 525 -2.41 -6.01 -20.27
CA ARG A 525 -3.01 -5.52 -19.03
C ARG A 525 -2.29 -4.23 -18.61
N PRO A 526 -2.92 -3.38 -17.78
CA PRO A 526 -2.24 -2.26 -17.16
C PRO A 526 -0.89 -2.67 -16.55
N GLY A 527 0.15 -1.88 -16.78
CA GLY A 527 1.53 -2.15 -16.36
C GLY A 527 2.38 -2.89 -17.41
N ASP A 528 1.78 -3.55 -18.41
CA ASP A 528 2.54 -4.17 -19.50
C ASP A 528 3.24 -3.08 -20.35
N VAL A 529 4.46 -3.36 -20.82
CA VAL A 529 5.19 -2.45 -21.71
C VAL A 529 4.80 -2.75 -23.16
N VAL A 530 4.29 -1.76 -23.89
CA VAL A 530 3.95 -1.92 -25.32
C VAL A 530 5.14 -1.57 -26.18
N PHE A 531 5.50 -2.47 -27.11
CA PHE A 531 6.48 -2.21 -28.14
C PHE A 531 5.83 -2.27 -29.53
N GLY A 532 6.16 -1.30 -30.39
CA GLY A 532 5.75 -1.30 -31.79
C GLY A 532 6.89 -0.92 -32.72
N GLY A 533 7.11 -1.69 -33.78
CA GLY A 533 8.09 -1.38 -34.81
C GLY A 533 8.83 -2.58 -35.39
N PRO A 534 9.64 -2.36 -36.44
CA PRO A 534 10.37 -3.40 -37.16
C PRO A 534 11.47 -4.09 -36.33
N GLY A 535 11.82 -3.56 -35.15
CA GLY A 535 12.86 -4.13 -34.30
C GLY A 535 14.27 -3.95 -34.88
N ARG A 536 14.50 -2.82 -35.55
CA ARG A 536 15.81 -2.48 -36.14
C ARG A 536 16.41 -1.30 -35.37
N ALA A 537 17.67 -1.41 -34.98
CA ALA A 537 18.40 -0.29 -34.40
C ALA A 537 18.44 0.88 -35.41
N GLY A 538 17.73 1.98 -35.15
CA GLY A 538 17.71 3.12 -36.07
C GLY A 538 16.48 4.03 -36.15
N GLY A 539 15.58 4.05 -35.16
CA GLY A 539 14.65 5.18 -34.97
C GLY A 539 13.23 5.05 -35.53
N SER A 540 12.79 3.86 -35.96
CA SER A 540 11.40 3.63 -36.39
C SER A 540 10.53 3.00 -35.30
N ASP A 541 11.14 2.45 -34.25
CA ASP A 541 10.44 1.77 -33.16
C ASP A 541 9.82 2.75 -32.15
N HIS A 542 8.85 2.27 -31.39
CA HIS A 542 8.23 2.98 -30.28
C HIS A 542 8.00 2.04 -29.11
N ILE A 543 7.97 2.62 -27.92
CA ILE A 543 7.76 1.91 -26.68
C ILE A 543 7.00 2.80 -25.69
N GLY A 544 6.12 2.20 -24.90
CA GLY A 544 5.21 2.86 -23.95
C GLY A 544 4.68 1.88 -22.92
N ILE A 545 3.77 2.33 -22.07
CA ILE A 545 3.20 1.54 -20.96
C ILE A 545 1.69 1.48 -21.13
N VAL A 546 1.09 0.30 -20.98
CA VAL A 546 -0.37 0.18 -20.88
C VAL A 546 -0.80 0.77 -19.55
N GLU A 547 -1.61 1.81 -19.58
CA GLU A 547 -2.14 2.46 -18.37
C GLU A 547 -3.53 1.93 -18.03
N ARG A 548 -4.35 1.64 -19.05
CA ARG A 548 -5.72 1.13 -18.86
C ARG A 548 -6.19 0.36 -20.08
N VAL A 549 -7.09 -0.60 -19.85
CA VAL A 549 -7.91 -1.23 -20.90
C VAL A 549 -9.36 -1.01 -20.53
N ASP A 550 -10.16 -0.43 -21.43
CA ASP A 550 -11.59 -0.20 -21.19
C ASP A 550 -12.43 -1.45 -21.46
N ARG A 551 -13.73 -1.37 -21.14
CA ARG A 551 -14.67 -2.50 -21.27
C ARG A 551 -14.90 -2.97 -22.70
N ASN A 552 -14.63 -2.11 -23.68
CA ASN A 552 -14.76 -2.45 -25.10
C ASN A 552 -13.45 -3.05 -25.63
N GLY A 553 -12.46 -3.28 -24.77
CA GLY A 553 -11.13 -3.75 -25.14
C GLY A 553 -10.24 -2.66 -25.73
N ASN A 554 -10.61 -1.37 -25.62
CA ASN A 554 -9.73 -0.30 -26.09
C ASN A 554 -8.60 -0.11 -25.09
N ILE A 555 -7.39 -0.06 -25.61
CA ILE A 555 -6.16 0.05 -24.82
C ILE A 555 -5.73 1.53 -24.80
N TYR A 556 -5.40 2.03 -23.62
CA TYR A 556 -4.86 3.36 -23.36
C TYR A 556 -3.45 3.23 -22.79
N VAL A 557 -2.55 4.08 -23.26
CA VAL A 557 -1.11 3.96 -22.99
C VAL A 557 -0.52 5.30 -22.56
N GLY A 558 0.49 5.25 -21.71
CA GLY A 558 1.44 6.33 -21.49
C GLY A 558 2.62 6.16 -22.45
N ALA A 559 2.98 7.22 -23.18
CA ALA A 559 4.18 7.21 -24.01
C ALA A 559 4.72 8.62 -24.28
N ASN A 560 6.02 8.72 -24.53
CA ASN A 560 6.63 9.98 -24.96
C ASN A 560 6.15 10.35 -26.36
N SER A 561 5.50 11.51 -26.46
CA SER A 561 5.08 12.09 -27.73
C SER A 561 6.26 12.70 -28.46
N SER A 562 6.64 12.12 -29.62
CA SER A 562 7.74 12.66 -30.44
C SER A 562 7.49 14.09 -30.94
N SER A 563 6.24 14.52 -31.09
CA SER A 563 5.90 15.89 -31.51
C SER A 563 5.95 16.90 -30.35
N ARG A 564 5.62 16.47 -29.13
CA ARG A 564 5.59 17.34 -27.94
C ARG A 564 6.88 17.26 -27.11
N GLY A 565 7.73 16.25 -27.33
CA GLY A 565 8.96 16.02 -26.57
C GLY A 565 8.71 15.80 -25.08
N ARG A 566 7.54 15.29 -24.71
CA ARG A 566 7.13 15.04 -23.32
C ARG A 566 6.25 13.79 -23.24
N TRP A 567 6.15 13.22 -22.05
CA TRP A 567 5.23 12.12 -21.77
C TRP A 567 3.78 12.58 -21.95
N VAL A 568 2.95 11.70 -22.51
CA VAL A 568 1.50 11.87 -22.62
C VAL A 568 0.85 10.61 -22.09
N SER A 569 0.07 10.77 -21.03
CA SER A 569 -0.72 9.73 -20.37
C SER A 569 -2.12 9.60 -21.00
N ASP A 570 -2.78 8.47 -20.75
CA ASP A 570 -4.14 8.05 -21.14
C ASP A 570 -4.48 8.31 -22.62
N GLN A 571 -3.49 8.18 -23.51
CA GLN A 571 -3.74 8.28 -24.95
C GLN A 571 -4.18 6.93 -25.50
N PRO A 572 -5.18 6.88 -26.41
CA PRO A 572 -5.55 5.65 -27.08
C PRO A 572 -4.33 5.00 -27.76
N LEU A 573 -4.21 3.68 -27.69
CA LEU A 573 -3.13 2.90 -28.32
C LEU A 573 -2.96 3.28 -29.78
N MET A 574 -4.08 3.48 -30.51
CA MET A 574 -4.07 3.88 -31.92
C MET A 574 -3.50 5.29 -32.16
N SER A 575 -3.59 6.19 -31.18
CA SER A 575 -3.00 7.53 -31.28
C SER A 575 -1.48 7.49 -31.15
N ALA A 576 -0.94 6.64 -30.26
CA ALA A 576 0.50 6.51 -30.03
C ALA A 576 1.19 5.52 -30.99
N PHE A 577 0.54 4.41 -31.30
CA PHE A 577 1.10 3.26 -32.02
C PHE A 577 0.39 2.94 -33.34
N GLY A 578 -0.65 3.69 -33.74
CA GLY A 578 -1.46 3.37 -34.92
C GLY A 578 -0.68 3.29 -36.24
N ARG A 579 0.48 3.95 -36.34
CA ARG A 579 1.39 3.83 -37.49
C ARG A 579 1.89 2.41 -37.72
N PHE A 580 2.06 1.62 -36.64
CA PHE A 580 2.56 0.25 -36.73
C PHE A 580 1.47 -0.71 -37.18
N VAL A 581 0.26 -0.53 -36.65
CA VAL A 581 -0.93 -1.30 -37.08
C VAL A 581 -1.20 -1.07 -38.56
N ARG A 582 -1.24 0.20 -39.00
CA ARG A 582 -1.49 0.54 -40.42
C ARG A 582 -0.37 0.11 -41.36
N GLY A 583 0.87 0.03 -40.86
CA GLY A 583 2.05 -0.38 -41.62
C GLY A 583 2.35 -1.88 -41.56
N GLY A 584 1.46 -2.70 -40.99
CA GLY A 584 1.67 -4.15 -40.82
C GLY A 584 2.89 -4.52 -39.98
N GLN A 585 3.36 -3.61 -39.12
CA GLN A 585 4.55 -3.79 -38.30
C GLN A 585 4.21 -4.54 -36.99
N PRO A 586 5.18 -5.23 -36.37
CA PRO A 586 4.99 -5.88 -35.09
C PRO A 586 4.50 -4.89 -34.01
N LEU A 587 3.46 -5.29 -33.29
CA LEU A 587 2.93 -4.60 -32.11
C LEU A 587 2.56 -5.66 -31.06
N TYR A 588 3.15 -5.58 -29.88
CA TYR A 588 2.95 -6.55 -28.81
C TYR A 588 3.17 -5.93 -27.43
N GLY A 589 2.65 -6.58 -26.40
CA GLY A 589 2.98 -6.26 -25.02
C GLY A 589 4.14 -7.10 -24.51
N ILE A 590 4.88 -6.56 -23.56
CA ILE A 590 5.87 -7.26 -22.76
C ILE A 590 5.36 -7.22 -21.33
N ARG A 591 4.93 -8.38 -20.84
CA ARG A 591 4.58 -8.56 -19.45
C ARG A 591 5.86 -8.75 -18.67
N LEU A 592 6.15 -7.82 -17.77
CA LEU A 592 7.33 -7.91 -16.92
C LEU A 592 7.12 -9.06 -15.92
N PRO A 593 8.16 -9.84 -15.58
CA PRO A 593 8.02 -10.89 -14.60
C PRO A 593 7.76 -10.25 -13.23
N GLY A 594 6.86 -10.82 -12.45
CA GLY A 594 6.92 -10.67 -11.00
C GLY A 594 8.30 -11.16 -10.56
N SER A 595 9.06 -10.35 -9.83
CA SER A 595 10.49 -10.58 -9.66
C SER A 595 10.79 -11.87 -8.89
N ASP A 596 11.12 -12.94 -9.62
CA ASP A 596 11.94 -14.06 -9.16
C ASP A 596 12.91 -14.43 -10.30
N THR A 597 14.09 -13.81 -10.32
CA THR A 597 15.28 -14.42 -10.93
C THR A 597 16.51 -14.09 -10.10
N ASN A 598 16.70 -14.85 -9.02
CA ASN A 598 18.04 -15.24 -8.62
C ASN A 598 18.65 -16.05 -9.76
N ASN A 599 19.32 -15.38 -10.71
CA ASN A 599 20.31 -16.01 -11.57
C ASN A 599 21.70 -15.83 -10.94
N SER A 600 21.88 -16.41 -9.76
CA SER A 600 23.17 -16.94 -9.34
C SER A 600 23.33 -18.31 -9.98
N ASN A 601 23.77 -18.36 -11.24
CA ASN A 601 24.50 -19.46 -11.86
C ASN A 601 24.69 -19.17 -13.35
N MET A 602 25.83 -18.57 -13.69
CA MET A 602 26.66 -18.93 -14.86
C MET A 602 28.04 -18.32 -14.64
N ALA A 603 28.91 -19.10 -13.98
CA ALA A 603 30.30 -19.26 -14.39
C ALA A 603 30.37 -20.61 -15.13
#